data_AF-A0A531DI41-F1
#
_entry.id   AF-A0A531DI41-F1
#
_cell.length_a   1.000
_cell.length_b   1.000
_cell.length_c   1.000
_cell.angle_alpha   90.00
_cell.angle_beta   90.00
_cell.angle_gamma   90.00
#
_symmetry.space_group_name_H-M   'P 1'
#
loop_
_entity.id
_entity.type
_entity.pdbx_description
1 polymer ?
#
loop_
_entity_poly.entity_id
_entity_poly.type
_entity_poly.pdbx_seq_one_letter_code
_entity_poly.pdbx_strand_id
1 'polypeptide(L)'
;GGTDNHMLILDLRDRPLSGKAYAERLSRAGIIANFNMVPGDRRHPALTSGIRLGTPAVTSMGMRETEMVQIAAFIDSVCRQPDDQEVHASVRRDAADFCTAFDVPGIPDR
;
A
#
# COMPACT_ATOMS: atom_id res chain seq x y z
N GLY A 1 7.80 -15.25 -7.79
CA GLY A 1 7.63 -14.52 -6.51
C GLY A 1 6.38 -15.01 -5.82
N GLY A 2 6.15 -14.60 -4.58
CA GLY A 2 5.00 -15.01 -3.77
C GLY A 2 5.19 -14.69 -2.28
N THR A 3 4.31 -15.23 -1.44
CA THR A 3 4.45 -15.21 0.02
C THR A 3 3.79 -16.44 0.62
N ASP A 4 4.39 -16.98 1.68
CA ASP A 4 3.84 -18.06 2.52
C ASP A 4 3.54 -17.55 3.94
N ASN A 5 3.50 -16.22 4.13
CA ASN A 5 3.20 -15.60 5.41
C ASN A 5 2.37 -14.31 5.22
N HIS A 6 2.28 -13.52 6.29
CA HIS A 6 1.43 -12.35 6.38
C HIS A 6 1.93 -11.10 5.62
N MET A 7 3.08 -11.18 4.94
CA MET A 7 3.68 -10.02 4.27
C MET A 7 4.32 -10.37 2.93
N LEU A 8 4.46 -9.37 2.08
CA LEU A 8 5.18 -9.46 0.81
C LEU A 8 5.97 -8.17 0.55
N ILE A 9 6.97 -8.25 -0.31
CA ILE A 9 7.71 -7.08 -0.79
C ILE A 9 7.48 -6.96 -2.29
N LEU A 10 6.91 -5.83 -2.70
CA LEU A 10 6.81 -5.44 -4.10
C LEU A 10 8.17 -4.92 -4.55
N ASP A 11 8.73 -5.54 -5.58
CA ASP A 11 9.93 -5.05 -6.25
C ASP A 11 9.52 -4.06 -7.34
N LEU A 12 10.00 -2.81 -7.22
CA LEU A 12 9.68 -1.69 -8.09
C LEU A 12 10.90 -1.23 -8.89
N ARG A 13 11.90 -2.10 -9.09
CA ARG A 13 13.10 -1.78 -9.91
C ARG A 13 12.77 -1.51 -11.37
N ASP A 14 11.67 -2.06 -11.88
CA ASP A 14 11.14 -1.80 -13.23
C ASP A 14 10.33 -0.50 -13.32
N ARG A 15 10.17 0.22 -12.21
CA ARG A 15 9.38 1.45 -12.11
C ARG A 15 10.25 2.70 -11.96
N PRO A 16 9.75 3.88 -12.40
CA PRO A 16 10.56 5.10 -12.48
C PRO A 16 10.99 5.66 -11.11
N LEU A 17 10.24 5.39 -10.04
CA LEU A 17 10.48 5.99 -8.72
C LEU A 17 11.15 4.99 -7.74
N SER A 18 11.74 5.53 -6.68
CA SER A 18 12.25 4.74 -5.56
C SER A 18 11.12 4.17 -4.69
N GLY A 19 11.42 3.17 -3.88
CA GLY A 19 10.48 2.61 -2.90
C GLY A 19 9.97 3.69 -1.93
N LYS A 20 10.88 4.54 -1.42
CA LYS A 20 10.52 5.70 -0.58
C LYS A 20 9.56 6.65 -1.30
N ALA A 21 9.85 7.00 -2.55
CA ALA A 21 9.00 7.89 -3.31
C ALA A 21 7.60 7.29 -3.50
N TYR A 22 7.48 6.02 -3.87
CA TYR A 22 6.16 5.35 -3.97
C TYR A 22 5.42 5.28 -2.63
N ALA A 23 6.11 4.99 -1.53
CA ALA A 23 5.50 4.98 -0.19
C ALA A 23 4.93 6.36 0.18
N GLU A 24 5.62 7.45 -0.18
CA GLU A 24 5.12 8.83 0.01
C GLU A 24 3.87 9.12 -0.83
N ARG A 25 3.79 8.61 -2.07
CA ARG A 25 2.59 8.74 -2.93
C ARG A 25 1.39 8.01 -2.34
N LEU A 26 1.60 6.75 -1.96
CA LEU A 26 0.56 5.94 -1.32
C LEU A 26 0.05 6.63 -0.05
N SER A 27 0.96 7.19 0.77
CA SER A 27 0.58 7.92 1.98
C SER A 27 -0.30 9.14 1.68
N ARG A 28 -0.02 9.90 0.61
CA ARG A 28 -0.89 11.00 0.17
C ARG A 28 -2.29 10.53 -0.23
N ALA A 29 -2.37 9.34 -0.84
CA ALA A 29 -3.60 8.65 -1.21
C ALA A 29 -4.26 7.90 -0.04
N GLY A 30 -3.80 8.06 1.21
CA GLY A 30 -4.40 7.43 2.39
C GLY A 30 -3.96 5.98 2.65
N ILE A 31 -2.98 5.46 1.92
CA ILE A 31 -2.46 4.09 2.05
C ILE A 31 -1.07 4.13 2.69
N ILE A 32 -0.95 3.58 3.90
CA ILE A 32 0.34 3.58 4.61
C ILE A 32 1.10 2.29 4.32
N ALA A 33 2.28 2.42 3.73
CA ALA A 33 3.19 1.32 3.44
C ALA A 33 4.63 1.68 3.80
N ASN A 34 5.47 0.66 4.00
CA ASN A 34 6.88 0.86 4.35
C ASN A 34 7.78 0.59 3.14
N PHE A 35 8.64 1.55 2.79
CA PHE A 35 9.68 1.31 1.79
C PHE A 35 10.72 0.33 2.36
N ASN A 36 11.19 -0.59 1.52
CA ASN A 36 12.10 -1.66 1.94
C ASN A 36 13.12 -1.97 0.85
N MET A 37 14.27 -2.53 1.24
CA MET A 37 15.26 -3.03 0.29
C MET A 37 14.78 -4.34 -0.33
N VAL A 38 15.22 -4.61 -1.55
CA VAL A 38 15.02 -5.89 -2.24
C VAL A 38 16.37 -6.61 -2.41
N PRO A 39 16.40 -7.93 -2.67
CA PRO A 39 17.65 -8.62 -2.97
C PRO A 39 18.41 -7.97 -4.14
N GLY A 40 19.65 -7.57 -3.88
CA GLY A 40 20.48 -6.86 -4.86
C GLY A 40 20.01 -5.43 -5.18
N ASP A 41 19.37 -4.75 -4.22
CA ASP A 41 18.99 -3.35 -4.37
C ASP A 41 20.23 -2.48 -4.67
N ARG A 42 20.16 -1.72 -5.77
CA ARG A 42 21.23 -0.80 -6.20
C ARG A 42 20.99 0.63 -5.74
N ARG A 43 19.77 0.96 -5.28
CA ARG A 43 19.46 2.30 -4.77
C ARG A 43 20.04 2.46 -3.37
N HIS A 44 20.28 3.71 -2.98
CA HIS A 44 20.74 4.04 -1.64
C HIS A 44 19.75 3.52 -0.58
N PRO A 45 20.20 3.02 0.59
CA PRO A 45 19.31 2.47 1.63
C PRO A 45 18.23 3.43 2.14
N ALA A 46 18.46 4.75 2.03
CA ALA A 46 17.47 5.77 2.37
C ALA A 46 16.37 5.99 1.30
N LEU A 47 16.48 5.33 0.13
CA LEU A 47 15.54 5.42 -0.98
C LEU A 47 14.88 4.07 -1.30
N THR A 48 15.69 3.00 -1.34
CA THR A 48 15.32 1.61 -1.67
C THR A 48 14.53 1.43 -2.97
N SER A 49 14.30 0.17 -3.36
CA SER A 49 13.58 -0.19 -4.59
C SER A 49 12.30 -1.00 -4.37
N GLY A 50 11.88 -1.23 -3.13
CA GLY A 50 10.66 -1.98 -2.85
C GLY A 50 9.75 -1.36 -1.81
N ILE A 51 8.55 -1.94 -1.69
CA ILE A 51 7.55 -1.61 -0.68
C ILE A 51 7.10 -2.90 -0.01
N ARG A 52 7.14 -2.94 1.32
CA ARG A 52 6.62 -4.02 2.13
C ARG A 52 5.15 -3.77 2.47
N LEU A 53 4.33 -4.77 2.22
CA LEU A 53 2.90 -4.81 2.54
C LEU A 53 2.62 -6.00 3.46
N GLY A 54 1.59 -5.88 4.30
CA GLY A 54 1.14 -6.97 5.14
C GLY A 54 -0.36 -6.92 5.40
N THR A 55 -0.95 -8.07 5.65
CA THR A 55 -2.39 -8.25 5.87
C THR A 55 -2.87 -8.11 7.32
N PRO A 56 -2.07 -8.24 8.40
CA PRO A 56 -2.62 -8.35 9.77
C PRO A 56 -3.55 -7.22 10.21
N ALA A 57 -3.24 -5.97 9.84
CA ALA A 57 -4.06 -4.82 10.25
C ALA A 57 -5.46 -4.88 9.64
N VAL A 58 -5.54 -5.13 8.33
CA VAL A 58 -6.81 -5.18 7.59
C VAL A 58 -7.61 -6.44 7.91
N THR A 59 -6.96 -7.58 8.10
CA THR A 59 -7.65 -8.81 8.51
C THR A 59 -8.19 -8.73 9.94
N SER A 60 -7.54 -7.95 10.82
CA SER A 60 -8.07 -7.71 12.18
C SER A 60 -9.34 -6.85 12.15
N MET A 61 -9.53 -6.02 11.12
CA MET A 61 -10.77 -5.28 10.86
C MET A 61 -11.85 -6.14 10.19
N GLY A 62 -11.59 -7.43 9.92
CA GLY A 62 -12.53 -8.36 9.32
C GLY A 62 -12.48 -8.46 7.78
N MET A 63 -11.57 -7.75 7.13
CA MET A 63 -11.38 -7.80 5.67
C MET A 63 -10.86 -9.18 5.22
N ARG A 64 -11.33 -9.65 4.05
CA ARG A 64 -11.01 -10.96 3.48
C ARG A 64 -10.43 -10.82 2.07
N GLU A 65 -10.37 -11.92 1.32
CA GLU A 65 -9.73 -12.01 0.01
C GLU A 65 -10.31 -11.00 -1.00
N THR A 66 -11.63 -10.80 -0.99
CA THR A 66 -12.30 -9.83 -1.87
C THR A 66 -11.82 -8.41 -1.60
N GLU A 67 -11.70 -8.04 -0.33
CA GLU A 67 -11.20 -6.72 0.08
C GLU A 67 -9.72 -6.55 -0.30
N MET A 68 -8.92 -7.62 -0.25
CA MET A 68 -7.51 -7.55 -0.68
C MET A 68 -7.38 -7.20 -2.17
N VAL A 69 -8.31 -7.68 -3.01
CA VAL A 69 -8.34 -7.30 -4.44
C VAL A 69 -8.58 -5.80 -4.60
N GLN A 70 -9.53 -5.25 -3.82
CA GLN A 70 -9.82 -3.82 -3.84
C GLN A 70 -8.63 -2.98 -3.34
N ILE A 71 -7.98 -3.39 -2.25
CA ILE A 71 -6.77 -2.74 -1.73
C ILE A 71 -5.65 -2.75 -2.78
N ALA A 72 -5.45 -3.89 -3.46
CA ALA A 72 -4.47 -3.99 -4.53
C ALA A 72 -4.77 -3.04 -5.70
N ALA A 73 -6.05 -2.87 -6.06
CA ALA A 73 -6.48 -1.93 -7.10
C ALA A 73 -6.21 -0.47 -6.72
N PHE A 74 -6.42 -0.09 -5.46
CA PHE A 74 -6.06 1.23 -4.96
C PHE A 74 -4.55 1.49 -5.03
N ILE A 75 -3.75 0.51 -4.61
CA ILE A 75 -2.28 0.59 -4.69
C ILE A 75 -1.82 0.73 -6.15
N ASP A 76 -2.36 -0.11 -7.06
CA ASP A 76 -1.99 -0.09 -8.48
C ASP A 76 -2.35 1.25 -9.15
N SER A 77 -3.52 1.81 -8.83
CA SER A 77 -3.96 3.11 -9.36
C SER A 77 -2.95 4.23 -9.05
N VAL A 78 -2.48 4.29 -7.81
CA VAL A 78 -1.45 5.25 -7.38
C VAL A 78 -0.10 4.94 -8.02
N CYS A 79 0.31 3.67 -8.07
CA CYS A 79 1.60 3.29 -8.62
C CYS A 79 1.71 3.51 -10.14
N ARG A 80 0.61 3.41 -10.89
CA ARG A 80 0.54 3.70 -12.33
C ARG A 80 0.57 5.18 -12.65
N GLN A 81 -0.01 6.01 -11.79
CA GLN A 81 -0.12 7.46 -11.98
C GLN A 81 0.45 8.22 -10.76
N PRO A 82 1.75 8.04 -10.45
CA PRO A 82 2.31 8.44 -9.16
C PRO A 82 2.45 9.94 -8.93
N ASP A 83 2.28 10.77 -9.96
CA ASP A 83 2.32 12.23 -9.81
C ASP A 83 0.96 12.87 -10.12
N ASP A 84 -0.09 12.06 -10.31
CA ASP A 84 -1.46 12.53 -10.53
C ASP A 84 -2.16 12.78 -9.19
N GLN A 85 -2.42 14.06 -8.90
CA GLN A 85 -3.04 14.47 -7.65
C GLN A 85 -4.54 14.16 -7.60
N GLU A 86 -5.21 14.10 -8.74
CA GLU A 86 -6.63 13.74 -8.82
C GLU A 86 -6.82 12.27 -8.50
N VAL A 87 -5.94 11.40 -9.03
CA VAL A 87 -5.89 9.98 -8.69
C VAL A 87 -5.65 9.79 -7.19
N HIS A 88 -4.66 10.49 -6.62
CA HIS A 88 -4.42 10.41 -5.17
C HIS A 88 -5.64 10.84 -4.35
N ALA A 89 -6.30 11.93 -4.75
CA ALA A 89 -7.48 12.44 -4.06
C ALA A 89 -8.68 11.49 -4.18
N SER A 90 -8.89 10.87 -5.35
CA SER A 90 -9.93 9.86 -5.54
C SER A 90 -9.67 8.64 -4.68
N VAL A 91 -8.49 8.03 -4.81
CA VAL A 91 -8.12 6.83 -4.03
C VAL A 91 -8.23 7.10 -2.53
N ARG A 92 -7.85 8.29 -2.06
CA ARG A 92 -8.00 8.65 -0.65
C ARG A 92 -9.46 8.66 -0.18
N ARG A 93 -10.37 9.22 -0.97
CA ARG A 93 -11.80 9.21 -0.65
C ARG A 93 -12.34 7.78 -0.68
N ASP A 94 -12.08 7.06 -1.76
CA ASP A 94 -12.58 5.72 -1.97
C ASP A 94 -12.05 4.75 -0.92
N ALA A 95 -10.79 4.85 -0.52
CA ALA A 95 -10.19 4.05 0.54
C ALA A 95 -10.75 4.43 1.92
N ALA A 96 -11.03 5.72 2.18
CA ALA A 96 -11.66 6.14 3.42
C ALA A 96 -13.08 5.59 3.54
N ASP A 97 -13.89 5.73 2.49
CA ASP A 97 -15.26 5.22 2.40
C ASP A 97 -15.26 3.69 2.53
N PHE A 98 -14.35 3.00 1.83
CA PHE A 98 -14.16 1.56 1.95
C PHE A 98 -13.88 1.12 3.39
N CYS A 99 -13.05 1.86 4.13
CA CYS A 99 -12.76 1.56 5.53
C CYS A 99 -13.93 1.82 6.49
N THR A 100 -14.98 2.56 6.08
CA THR A 100 -16.15 2.81 6.96
C THR A 100 -17.03 1.57 7.15
N ALA A 101 -16.92 0.59 6.25
CA ALA A 101 -17.66 -0.67 6.33
C ALA A 101 -17.08 -1.67 7.37
N PHE A 102 -15.98 -1.32 8.05
CA PHE A 102 -15.25 -2.22 8.94
C PHE A 102 -14.99 -1.58 10.31
N ASP A 103 -15.06 -2.41 11.35
CA ASP A 103 -14.77 -2.02 12.72
C ASP A 103 -13.27 -1.85 12.95
N VAL A 104 -12.90 -0.93 13.85
CA VAL A 104 -11.50 -0.75 14.26
C VAL A 104 -11.28 -1.47 15.59
N PRO A 105 -10.44 -2.53 15.63
CA PRO A 105 -10.17 -3.26 16.86
C PRO A 105 -9.69 -2.35 17.98
N GLY A 106 -10.32 -2.48 19.15
CA GLY A 106 -9.98 -1.71 20.35
C GLY A 106 -10.57 -0.30 20.43
N ILE A 107 -11.37 0.12 19.44
CA ILE A 107 -12.14 1.38 19.49
C ILE A 107 -13.63 1.03 19.43
N PRO A 108 -14.35 0.99 20.56
CA PRO A 108 -15.80 0.81 20.55
C PRO A 108 -16.50 2.03 19.93
N ASP A 109 -17.62 1.78 19.25
CA ASP A 109 -18.61 2.78 18.78
C ASP A 109 -18.06 3.86 17.85
N ARG A 110 -17.75 3.49 16.60
CA ARG A 110 -17.32 4.43 15.56
C ARG A 110 -18.48 5.22 14.94
#